data_AF-A0A0M8XX13-F1
#
_entry.id   AF-A0A0M8XX13-F1
#
_cell.length_a   1.000
_cell.length_b   1.000
_cell.length_c   1.000
_cell.angle_alpha   90.00
_cell.angle_beta   90.00
_cell.angle_gamma   90.00
#
_symmetry.space_group_name_H-M   'P 1'
#
loop_
_entity.id
_entity.type
_entity.pdbx_description
1 polymer ?
#
loop_
_entity_poly.entity_id
_entity_poly.type
_entity_poly.pdbx_seq_one_letter_code
_entity_poly.pdbx_strand_id
1 'polypeptide(L)'
;MITPGVLMNEDLTVLYDVMVDTATALSGRYIELGQHPSTPEEEREVWNNKLMALRDERWRVNSNDREAILEHTRRWAEELTELER
;
A
#
# COMPACT_ATOMS: atom_id res chain seq x y z
N MET A 1 -14.12 32.91 2.18
CA MET A 1 -12.70 33.09 1.83
C MET A 1 -12.00 31.86 2.37
N ILE A 2 -11.66 30.88 1.53
CA ILE A 2 -11.01 29.64 1.98
C ILE A 2 -9.50 29.88 1.95
N THR A 3 -8.86 29.69 3.10
CA THR A 3 -7.41 29.80 3.26
C THR A 3 -6.71 28.67 2.49
N PRO A 4 -5.70 28.96 1.65
CA PRO A 4 -5.05 27.96 0.80
C PRO A 4 -4.42 26.78 1.56
N GLY A 5 -4.06 26.98 2.84
CA GLY A 5 -3.53 25.90 3.68
C GLY A 5 -4.54 24.83 4.11
N VAL A 6 -5.85 25.10 4.04
CA VAL A 6 -6.89 24.10 4.38
C VAL A 6 -7.05 23.11 3.22
N LEU A 7 -7.12 23.60 1.98
CA LEU A 7 -7.26 22.77 0.78
C LEU A 7 -6.06 21.83 0.59
N MET A 8 -4.84 22.31 0.88
CA MET A 8 -3.62 21.50 0.76
C MET A 8 -3.58 20.33 1.76
N ASN A 9 -4.14 20.50 2.95
CA ASN A 9 -4.22 19.43 3.96
C ASN A 9 -5.32 18.41 3.62
N GLU A 10 -6.44 18.86 3.06
CA GLU A 10 -7.50 17.97 2.58
C GLU A 10 -7.00 17.09 1.42
N ASP A 11 -6.26 17.67 0.47
CA ASP A 11 -5.63 16.93 -0.64
C ASP A 11 -4.63 15.88 -0.13
N LEU A 12 -3.80 16.21 0.86
CA LEU A 12 -2.85 15.26 1.46
C LEU A 12 -3.56 14.13 2.20
N THR A 13 -4.64 14.44 2.91
CA THR A 13 -5.45 13.43 3.62
C THR A 13 -6.05 12.44 2.63
N VAL A 14 -6.66 12.93 1.55
CA VAL A 14 -7.23 12.09 0.48
C VAL A 14 -6.14 11.21 -0.17
N LEU A 15 -4.97 11.79 -0.47
CA LEU A 15 -3.86 11.01 -1.04
C LEU A 15 -3.37 9.92 -0.07
N TYR A 16 -3.29 10.23 1.21
CA TYR A 16 -2.89 9.26 2.23
C TYR A 16 -3.93 8.14 2.38
N ASP A 17 -5.23 8.45 2.32
CA ASP A 17 -6.30 7.46 2.35
C ASP A 17 -6.22 6.51 1.14
N VAL A 18 -6.02 7.05 -0.07
CA VAL A 18 -5.82 6.23 -1.29
C VAL A 18 -4.60 5.33 -1.17
N MET A 19 -3.51 5.83 -0.59
CA MET A 19 -2.29 5.05 -0.34
C MET A 19 -2.58 3.90 0.65
N VAL A 20 -3.32 4.17 1.72
CA VAL A 20 -3.73 3.18 2.72
C VAL A 20 -4.64 2.11 2.10
N ASP A 21 -5.59 2.50 1.26
CA ASP A 21 -6.50 1.56 0.59
C ASP A 21 -5.72 0.66 -0.37
N THR A 22 -4.77 1.22 -1.13
CA THR A 22 -3.89 0.48 -2.04
C THR A 22 -3.05 -0.55 -1.27
N ALA A 23 -2.43 -0.15 -0.15
CA ALA A 23 -1.68 -1.05 0.71
C ALA A 23 -2.58 -2.15 1.32
N THR A 24 -3.83 -1.83 1.62
CA THR A 24 -4.81 -2.79 2.16
C THR A 24 -5.20 -3.83 1.11
N ALA A 25 -5.45 -3.41 -0.13
CA ALA A 25 -5.72 -4.31 -1.24
C ALA A 25 -4.54 -5.26 -1.50
N LEU A 26 -3.31 -4.71 -1.58
CA LEU A 26 -2.09 -5.50 -1.77
C LEU A 26 -1.84 -6.49 -0.61
N SER A 27 -2.09 -6.07 0.63
CA SER A 27 -2.03 -6.95 1.79
C SER A 27 -3.00 -8.13 1.67
N GLY A 28 -4.24 -7.86 1.26
CA GLY A 28 -5.24 -8.89 1.00
C GLY A 28 -4.77 -9.89 -0.05
N ARG A 29 -4.15 -9.40 -1.13
CA ARG A 29 -3.64 -10.25 -2.21
C ARG A 29 -2.50 -11.15 -1.76
N TYR A 30 -1.53 -10.64 -0.99
CA TYR A 30 -0.48 -11.49 -0.42
C TYR A 30 -1.04 -12.56 0.51
N ILE A 31 -2.04 -12.23 1.33
CA ILE A 31 -2.69 -13.20 2.23
C ILE A 31 -3.38 -14.29 1.40
N GLU A 32 -4.12 -13.91 0.36
CA GLU A 32 -4.79 -14.87 -0.52
C GLU A 32 -3.79 -15.83 -1.19
N LEU A 33 -2.69 -15.29 -1.74
CA LEU A 33 -1.63 -16.08 -2.37
C LEU A 33 -0.94 -17.02 -1.37
N GLY A 34 -0.67 -16.56 -0.16
CA GLY A 34 -0.06 -17.37 0.90
C GLY A 34 -1.01 -18.43 1.48
N GLN A 35 -2.32 -18.17 1.51
CA GLN A 35 -3.31 -19.10 2.06
C GLN A 35 -3.86 -20.07 1.01
N HIS A 36 -3.54 -19.89 -0.27
CA HIS A 36 -4.03 -20.76 -1.31
C HIS A 36 -3.54 -22.22 -1.09
N PRO A 37 -4.43 -23.23 -1.20
CA PRO A 37 -4.10 -24.62 -0.86
C PRO A 37 -2.94 -25.21 -1.66
N SER A 38 -2.77 -24.75 -2.90
CA SER A 38 -1.70 -25.19 -3.81
C SER A 38 -0.37 -24.48 -3.60
N THR A 39 -0.31 -23.45 -2.75
CA THR A 39 0.92 -22.69 -2.50
C THR A 39 1.86 -23.50 -1.63
N PRO A 40 3.09 -23.81 -2.11
CA PRO A 40 4.13 -24.48 -1.32
C PRO A 40 4.49 -23.68 -0.07
N GLU A 41 4.90 -24.35 1.00
CA GLU A 41 5.25 -23.72 2.28
C GLU A 41 6.32 -22.63 2.14
N GLU A 42 7.34 -22.86 1.31
CA GLU A 42 8.39 -21.88 1.00
C GLU A 42 7.82 -20.60 0.36
N GLU A 43 6.85 -20.73 -0.54
CA GLU A 43 6.17 -19.58 -1.16
C GLU A 43 5.26 -18.85 -0.17
N ARG A 44 4.66 -19.56 0.80
CA ARG A 44 3.88 -18.92 1.87
C ARG A 44 4.74 -18.00 2.73
N GLU A 45 5.96 -18.43 3.04
CA GLU A 45 6.91 -17.61 3.79
C GLU A 45 7.29 -16.34 3.01
N VAL A 46 7.47 -16.45 1.68
CA VAL A 46 7.70 -15.29 0.81
C VAL A 46 6.55 -14.29 0.88
N TRP A 47 5.30 -14.75 0.77
CA TRP A 47 4.13 -13.86 0.84
C TRP A 47 3.97 -13.21 2.23
N ASN A 48 4.25 -13.95 3.30
CA ASN A 48 4.25 -13.39 4.66
C ASN A 48 5.35 -12.33 4.85
N ASN A 49 6.55 -12.57 4.33
CA ASN A 49 7.65 -11.61 4.40
C ASN A 49 7.33 -10.33 3.61
N LYS A 50 6.71 -10.45 2.43
CA LYS A 50 6.23 -9.30 1.65
C LYS A 50 5.14 -8.51 2.41
N LEU A 51 4.20 -9.20 3.05
CA LEU A 51 3.18 -8.57 3.88
C LEU A 51 3.79 -7.77 5.05
N MET A 52 4.78 -8.34 5.74
CA MET A 52 5.46 -7.63 6.84
C MET A 52 6.25 -6.42 6.33
N ALA A 53 6.96 -6.57 5.22
CA ALA A 53 7.68 -5.45 4.59
C ALA A 53 6.74 -4.32 4.18
N LEU A 54 5.62 -4.63 3.53
CA LEU A 54 4.59 -3.64 3.14
C LEU A 54 4.04 -2.89 4.36
N ARG A 55 3.77 -3.61 5.45
CA ARG A 55 3.32 -3.00 6.71
C ARG A 55 4.39 -2.05 7.23
N ASP A 56 5.63 -2.49 7.37
CA ASP A 56 6.73 -1.67 7.89
C ASP A 56 6.96 -0.41 7.03
N GLU A 57 6.90 -0.54 5.71
CA GLU A 57 7.00 0.60 4.79
C GLU A 57 5.87 1.59 5.01
N ARG A 58 4.61 1.12 5.05
CA ARG A 58 3.44 1.98 5.30
C ARG A 58 3.57 2.77 6.60
N TRP A 59 4.09 2.16 7.66
CA TRP A 59 4.30 2.84 8.95
C TRP A 59 5.38 3.92 8.90
N ARG A 60 6.29 3.87 7.91
CA ARG A 60 7.38 4.85 7.73
C ARG A 60 7.03 6.00 6.81
N VAL A 61 5.96 5.90 6.02
CA VAL A 61 5.54 6.98 5.11
C VAL A 61 5.09 8.19 5.92
N ASN A 62 5.70 9.33 5.67
CA ASN A 62 5.29 10.60 6.26
C ASN A 62 3.98 11.06 5.60
N SER A 63 2.90 11.17 6.39
CA SER A 63 1.58 11.60 5.91
C SER A 63 1.52 13.05 5.42
N ASN A 64 2.55 13.86 5.67
CA ASN A 64 2.67 15.23 5.18
C ASN A 64 3.54 15.35 3.92
N ASP A 65 4.12 14.25 3.46
CA ASP A 65 4.99 14.22 2.28
C ASP A 65 4.21 13.71 1.07
N ARG A 66 3.76 14.65 0.23
CA ARG A 66 2.98 14.35 -0.97
C ARG A 66 3.72 13.41 -1.93
N GLU A 67 5.02 13.62 -2.09
CA GLU A 67 5.81 12.86 -3.07
C GLU A 67 5.99 11.43 -2.58
N ALA A 68 6.30 11.24 -1.29
CA ALA A 68 6.40 9.91 -0.69
C ALA A 68 5.07 9.13 -0.81
N ILE A 69 3.94 9.77 -0.50
CA ILE A 69 2.61 9.14 -0.61
C ILE A 69 2.35 8.68 -2.05
N LEU A 70 2.62 9.54 -3.04
CA LEU A 70 2.38 9.21 -4.45
C LEU A 70 3.31 8.11 -4.96
N GLU A 71 4.58 8.15 -4.60
CA GLU A 71 5.56 7.13 -4.97
C GLU A 71 5.14 5.76 -4.45
N HIS A 72 4.82 5.66 -3.15
CA HIS A 72 4.37 4.42 -2.54
C HIS A 72 3.04 3.92 -3.13
N THR A 73 2.07 4.82 -3.32
CA THR A 73 0.79 4.48 -3.96
C THR A 73 1.00 3.89 -5.35
N ARG A 74 1.80 4.56 -6.18
CA ARG A 74 2.06 4.10 -7.55
C ARG A 74 2.75 2.74 -7.56
N ARG A 75 3.81 2.59 -6.76
CA ARG A 75 4.58 1.35 -6.69
C ARG A 75 3.72 0.16 -6.25
N TRP A 76 2.91 0.34 -5.21
CA TRP A 76 2.04 -0.72 -4.71
C TRP A 76 0.88 -1.02 -5.66
N ALA A 77 0.36 -0.02 -6.38
CA ALA A 77 -0.66 -0.23 -7.40
C ALA A 77 -0.12 -1.02 -8.61
N GLU A 78 1.13 -0.72 -9.03
CA GLU A 78 1.82 -1.49 -10.08
C GLU A 78 2.01 -2.95 -9.64
N GLU A 79 2.50 -3.19 -8.42
CA GLU A 79 2.64 -4.56 -7.89
C GLU A 79 1.30 -5.29 -7.77
N LEU A 80 0.25 -4.63 -7.29
CA LEU A 80 -1.09 -5.22 -7.23
C LEU A 80 -1.58 -5.64 -8.63
N THR A 81 -1.38 -4.78 -9.63
CA THR A 81 -1.74 -5.08 -11.04
C THR A 81 -0.96 -6.28 -11.58
N GLU A 82 0.32 -6.42 -11.23
CA GLU A 82 1.13 -7.58 -11.61
C GLU A 82 0.64 -8.88 -10.98
N LEU A 83 0.14 -8.83 -9.74
CA LEU A 83 -0.40 -10.01 -9.03
C LEU A 83 -1.81 -10.39 -9.46
N GLU A 84 -2.55 -9.49 -10.11
CA GLU A 84 -3.89 -9.72 -10.66
C GLU A 84 -3.87 -10.23 -12.11
N ARG A 85 -2.71 -10.18 -12.77
CA ARG A 85 -2.54 -10.61 -14.16
C ARG A 85 -2.38 -12.12 -14.31
#